data_AF-A0A6B0V8M6-F1
#
_entry.id   AF-A0A6B0V8M6-F1
#
_cell.length_a   1.000
_cell.length_b   1.000
_cell.length_c   1.000
_cell.angle_alpha   90.00
_cell.angle_beta   90.00
_cell.angle_gamma   90.00
#
_symmetry.space_group_name_H-M   'P 1'
#
loop_
_entity.id
_entity.type
_entity.pdbx_description
1 polymer ?
#
loop_
_entity_poly.entity_id
_entity_poly.type
_entity_poly.pdbx_seq_one_letter_code
_entity_poly.pdbx_strand_id
1 'polypeptide(L)'
;CFIRCKNKTKNWREKTTEDINDERLCNFNEFEPQIPVENTGKCVNGSCTNPDSIAKRTNKEPACFDYQRIMHQGEEIAEECKKTCYVNRSPEDINLENGEKCAYKKTSNLFGLIEKVTQVGTCQAGKCTATQECQRTKLLVYSGFSVDKDCTVKCPNGSSIQLKNGTMCALRTSSSRFTFSSLFGTKPTTVVEEIGNCYDGKCVKHAKYKVPTHNSTKGCNGTDVFINQNLKVATHCQAECGHGTTERREKNTLCLWQYRRHDHLDIFKIGFCYCGICEPHYNYVVLVDRKNPPVKNEDHLLESC
;
A
#
# COMPACT_ATOMS: atom_id res chain seq x y z
N CYS A 1 -4.27 -8.54 -17.22
CA CYS A 1 -5.73 -8.29 -17.24
C CYS A 1 -6.30 -8.57 -15.86
N PHE A 2 -7.02 -7.62 -15.25
CA PHE A 2 -7.76 -7.86 -14.01
C PHE A 2 -9.19 -8.30 -14.33
N ILE A 3 -9.78 -9.09 -13.44
CA ILE A 3 -10.95 -9.92 -13.73
C ILE A 3 -12.24 -9.27 -13.23
N ARG A 4 -13.35 -9.64 -13.85
CA ARG A 4 -14.70 -9.36 -13.33
C ARG A 4 -15.03 -10.42 -12.28
N CYS A 5 -15.61 -10.01 -11.17
CA CYS A 5 -15.97 -10.93 -10.08
C CYS A 5 -17.23 -11.77 -10.35
N LYS A 6 -17.81 -11.63 -11.55
CA LYS A 6 -19.00 -12.38 -11.98
C LYS A 6 -18.72 -13.06 -13.31
N ASN A 7 -18.93 -14.38 -13.35
CA ASN A 7 -18.98 -15.11 -14.60
C ASN A 7 -20.41 -15.06 -15.14
N LYS A 8 -20.62 -14.30 -16.22
CA LYS A 8 -21.87 -14.38 -16.99
C LYS A 8 -21.80 -15.62 -17.88
N THR A 9 -22.65 -16.61 -17.64
CA THR A 9 -22.91 -17.68 -18.60
C THR A 9 -23.45 -17.06 -19.90
N LYS A 10 -22.92 -17.48 -21.06
CA LYS A 10 -23.37 -16.99 -22.37
C LYS A 10 -24.78 -17.49 -22.74
N ASN A 11 -25.33 -18.41 -21.94
CA ASN A 11 -26.57 -19.10 -22.23
C ASN A 11 -27.71 -18.47 -21.42
N TRP A 12 -28.62 -17.77 -22.09
CA TRP A 12 -29.76 -17.05 -21.47
C TRP A 12 -30.74 -17.96 -20.70
N ARG A 13 -30.64 -19.29 -20.87
CA ARG A 13 -31.42 -20.30 -20.13
C ARG A 13 -30.74 -20.77 -18.82
N GLU A 14 -29.45 -20.49 -18.62
CA GLU A 14 -28.72 -20.83 -17.39
C GLU A 14 -28.73 -19.62 -16.46
N LYS A 15 -29.72 -19.58 -15.56
CA LYS A 15 -29.97 -18.47 -14.65
C LYS A 15 -29.05 -18.47 -13.42
N THR A 16 -27.77 -18.77 -13.58
CA THR A 16 -26.78 -18.74 -12.51
C THR A 16 -25.53 -18.01 -12.97
N THR A 17 -25.47 -16.73 -12.62
CA THR A 17 -24.18 -16.02 -12.57
C THR A 17 -23.39 -16.63 -11.42
N GLU A 18 -22.21 -17.19 -11.70
CA GLU A 18 -21.33 -17.66 -10.62
C GLU A 18 -20.58 -16.46 -10.03
N ASP A 19 -20.85 -16.21 -8.76
CA ASP A 19 -20.19 -15.18 -7.97
C ASP A 19 -18.82 -15.68 -7.50
N ILE A 20 -17.76 -14.97 -7.88
CA ILE A 20 -16.38 -15.28 -7.50
C ILE A 20 -16.08 -14.68 -6.13
N ASN A 21 -15.63 -15.52 -5.19
CA ASN A 21 -15.49 -15.18 -3.76
C ASN A 21 -14.11 -15.54 -3.19
N ASP A 22 -13.10 -15.66 -4.04
CA ASP A 22 -11.77 -16.11 -3.66
C ASP A 22 -10.74 -14.97 -3.49
N GLU A 23 -11.23 -13.73 -3.43
CA GLU A 23 -10.42 -12.52 -3.22
C GLU A 23 -9.32 -12.32 -4.27
N ARG A 24 -9.50 -12.89 -5.46
CA ARG A 24 -8.68 -12.50 -6.61
C ARG A 24 -8.86 -11.02 -6.95
N LEU A 25 -7.82 -10.42 -7.54
CA LEU A 25 -7.82 -8.99 -7.85
C LEU A 25 -8.77 -8.66 -9.00
N CYS A 26 -9.54 -7.61 -8.81
CA CYS A 26 -10.47 -7.06 -9.79
C CYS A 26 -10.19 -5.58 -10.03
N ASN A 27 -10.58 -5.06 -11.20
CA ASN A 27 -10.49 -3.63 -11.48
C ASN A 27 -11.50 -2.88 -10.60
N PHE A 28 -11.00 -2.11 -9.63
CA PHE A 28 -11.87 -1.35 -8.73
C PHE A 28 -12.04 0.06 -9.25
N ASN A 29 -13.27 0.37 -9.64
CA ASN A 29 -13.74 1.72 -9.78
C ASN A 29 -15.17 1.75 -9.22
N GLU A 30 -15.46 2.70 -8.33
CA GLU A 30 -16.79 2.91 -7.76
C GLU A 30 -17.84 3.25 -8.84
N PHE A 31 -17.40 3.75 -9.99
CA PHE A 31 -18.26 4.24 -11.07
C PHE A 31 -18.14 3.41 -12.36
N GLU A 32 -16.94 3.23 -12.94
CA GLU A 32 -16.74 2.40 -14.15
C GLU A 32 -15.31 1.84 -14.30
N PRO A 33 -15.11 0.57 -14.69
CA PRO A 33 -13.77 -0.03 -14.78
C PRO A 33 -12.91 0.68 -15.85
N GLN A 34 -11.91 1.46 -15.41
CA GLN A 34 -11.00 2.14 -16.33
C GLN A 34 -9.94 1.18 -16.85
N ILE A 35 -9.67 1.26 -18.16
CA ILE A 35 -8.54 0.60 -18.81
C ILE A 35 -7.60 1.70 -19.31
N PRO A 36 -6.34 1.73 -18.86
CA PRO A 36 -5.70 0.74 -17.99
C PRO A 36 -6.16 0.82 -16.53
N VAL A 37 -6.02 -0.29 -15.80
CA VAL A 37 -6.43 -0.37 -14.38
C VAL A 37 -5.63 0.60 -13.52
N GLU A 38 -6.35 1.49 -12.84
CA GLU A 38 -5.77 2.48 -11.93
C GLU A 38 -5.65 1.97 -10.50
N ASN A 39 -6.62 1.15 -10.06
CA ASN A 39 -6.66 0.62 -8.71
C ASN A 39 -7.37 -0.73 -8.71
N THR A 40 -6.93 -1.65 -7.86
CA THR A 40 -7.57 -2.97 -7.72
C THR A 40 -8.34 -3.12 -6.43
N GLY A 41 -9.43 -3.87 -6.53
CA GLY A 41 -10.17 -4.41 -5.41
C GLY A 41 -10.01 -5.91 -5.32
N LYS A 42 -10.88 -6.53 -4.53
CA LYS A 42 -10.91 -7.96 -4.26
C LYS A 42 -12.32 -8.51 -4.51
N CYS A 43 -12.39 -9.66 -5.18
CA CYS A 43 -13.66 -10.33 -5.46
C CYS A 43 -14.25 -10.97 -4.19
N VAL A 44 -15.40 -10.43 -3.75
CA VAL A 44 -16.17 -10.92 -2.60
C VAL A 44 -17.65 -10.85 -2.94
N ASN A 45 -18.36 -11.97 -2.78
CA ASN A 45 -19.78 -12.14 -3.12
C ASN A 45 -20.10 -11.60 -4.54
N GLY A 46 -19.26 -11.97 -5.50
CA GLY A 46 -19.39 -11.53 -6.90
C GLY A 46 -19.16 -10.04 -7.15
N SER A 47 -18.73 -9.29 -6.14
CA SER A 47 -18.52 -7.84 -6.22
C SER A 47 -17.04 -7.50 -6.10
N CYS A 48 -16.61 -6.45 -6.80
CA CYS A 48 -15.26 -5.93 -6.64
C CYS A 48 -15.25 -4.95 -5.47
N THR A 49 -14.64 -5.37 -4.36
CA THR A 49 -14.70 -4.65 -3.09
C THR A 49 -13.37 -3.99 -2.77
N ASN A 50 -13.39 -2.84 -2.10
CA ASN A 50 -12.16 -2.20 -1.62
C ASN A 50 -11.42 -3.16 -0.65
N PRO A 51 -10.13 -3.44 -0.83
CA PRO A 51 -9.38 -4.36 0.03
C PRO A 51 -9.45 -3.97 1.52
N ASP A 52 -9.41 -2.67 1.84
CA ASP A 52 -9.43 -2.19 3.24
C ASP A 52 -10.76 -2.51 3.94
N SER A 53 -11.85 -2.77 3.19
CA SER A 53 -13.12 -3.23 3.74
C SER A 53 -13.12 -4.71 4.15
N ILE A 54 -12.21 -5.50 3.58
CA ILE A 54 -12.07 -6.95 3.82
C ILE A 54 -11.20 -7.19 5.06
N ALA A 55 -10.13 -6.41 5.23
CA ALA A 55 -9.27 -6.46 6.40
C ALA A 55 -10.05 -6.29 7.73
N LYS A 56 -11.21 -5.60 7.70
CA LYS A 56 -12.14 -5.48 8.83
C LYS A 56 -12.68 -6.82 9.34
N ARG A 57 -12.67 -7.88 8.53
CA ARG A 57 -13.34 -9.17 8.83
C ARG A 57 -12.44 -10.22 9.47
N THR A 58 -11.12 -10.17 9.28
CA THR A 58 -10.24 -11.33 9.53
C THR A 58 -9.46 -11.31 10.85
N ASN A 59 -9.56 -10.23 11.64
CA ASN A 59 -9.19 -10.16 13.08
C ASN A 59 -7.72 -10.41 13.46
N LYS A 60 -6.78 -10.63 12.54
CA LYS A 60 -5.42 -11.07 12.90
C LYS A 60 -4.41 -9.96 13.15
N GLU A 61 -4.51 -8.87 12.42
CA GLU A 61 -3.77 -7.64 12.69
C GLU A 61 -4.77 -6.50 12.80
N PRO A 62 -4.54 -5.49 13.65
CA PRO A 62 -5.34 -4.28 13.64
C PRO A 62 -5.35 -3.70 12.24
N ALA A 63 -6.51 -3.76 11.58
CA ALA A 63 -6.67 -3.18 10.27
C ALA A 63 -6.76 -1.67 10.45
N CYS A 64 -5.63 -0.99 10.33
CA CYS A 64 -5.54 0.45 10.48
C CYS A 64 -5.85 1.14 9.16
N PHE A 65 -6.79 2.09 9.21
CA PHE A 65 -6.93 3.02 8.09
C PHE A 65 -5.80 4.01 8.12
N ASP A 66 -5.66 4.61 6.97
CA ASP A 66 -4.87 5.79 6.83
C ASP A 66 -5.48 6.96 7.64
N TYR A 67 -4.66 7.95 7.98
CA TYR A 67 -5.08 9.11 8.77
C TYR A 67 -5.16 10.37 7.92
N GLN A 68 -5.94 11.35 8.39
CA GLN A 68 -6.06 12.64 7.71
C GLN A 68 -4.74 13.40 7.73
N ARG A 69 -4.40 13.98 6.59
CA ARG A 69 -3.16 14.73 6.38
C ARG A 69 -3.44 16.05 5.69
N ILE A 70 -2.58 17.01 5.96
CA ILE A 70 -2.60 18.33 5.35
C ILE A 70 -1.23 18.64 4.74
N MET A 71 -1.24 19.21 3.54
CA MET A 71 -0.01 19.58 2.84
C MET A 71 0.60 20.83 3.47
N HIS A 72 1.85 20.74 3.89
CA HIS A 72 2.62 21.86 4.42
C HIS A 72 4.05 21.85 3.86
N GLN A 73 4.41 22.90 3.11
CA GLN A 73 5.76 23.08 2.54
C GLN A 73 6.29 21.87 1.72
N GLY A 74 5.39 21.11 1.07
CA GLY A 74 5.75 19.95 0.25
C GLY A 74 5.80 18.61 0.99
N GLU A 75 5.43 18.59 2.28
CA GLU A 75 5.27 17.39 3.09
C GLU A 75 3.81 17.25 3.52
N GLU A 76 3.25 16.04 3.46
CA GLU A 76 1.97 15.73 4.10
C GLU A 76 2.21 15.44 5.58
N ILE A 77 1.71 16.32 6.45
CA ILE A 77 1.79 16.15 7.90
C ILE A 77 0.43 15.69 8.45
N ALA A 78 0.44 15.02 9.59
CA ALA A 78 -0.78 14.55 10.23
C ALA A 78 -1.68 15.73 10.62
N GLU A 79 -2.96 15.63 10.30
CA GLU A 79 -3.94 16.60 10.78
C GLU A 79 -4.17 16.44 12.28
N GLU A 80 -4.27 15.18 12.73
CA GLU A 80 -4.37 14.78 14.13
C GLU A 80 -3.37 13.65 14.43
N CYS A 81 -2.98 13.52 15.69
CA CYS A 81 -2.03 12.48 16.13
C CYS A 81 -2.69 11.13 16.41
N LYS A 82 -3.73 10.78 15.64
CA LYS A 82 -4.49 9.54 15.76
C LYS A 82 -4.77 8.92 14.40
N LYS A 83 -4.96 7.60 14.40
CA LYS A 83 -5.52 6.84 13.28
C LYS A 83 -6.52 5.84 13.80
N THR A 84 -7.55 5.56 13.03
CA THR A 84 -8.56 4.56 13.40
C THR A 84 -8.11 3.18 12.94
N CYS A 85 -8.19 2.19 13.83
CA CYS A 85 -7.92 0.79 13.52
C CYS A 85 -9.07 -0.10 13.99
N TYR A 86 -9.35 -1.18 13.26
CA TYR A 86 -10.27 -2.20 13.76
C TYR A 86 -9.51 -3.17 14.67
N VAL A 87 -9.77 -3.08 15.97
CA VAL A 87 -9.29 -4.03 16.98
C VAL A 87 -10.49 -4.86 17.39
N ASN A 88 -10.42 -6.19 17.25
CA ASN A 88 -11.52 -7.09 17.61
C ASN A 88 -12.89 -6.72 16.99
N ARG A 89 -12.91 -6.26 15.72
CA ARG A 89 -14.11 -5.80 14.97
C ARG A 89 -14.74 -4.49 15.46
N SER A 90 -14.12 -3.81 16.40
CA SER A 90 -14.52 -2.48 16.84
C SER A 90 -13.53 -1.43 16.33
N PRO A 91 -14.00 -0.28 15.81
CA PRO A 91 -13.12 0.83 15.49
C PRO A 91 -12.58 1.43 16.80
N GLU A 92 -11.26 1.51 16.91
CA GLU A 92 -10.53 2.13 18.00
C GLU A 92 -9.54 3.15 17.44
N ASP A 93 -9.49 4.34 18.04
CA ASP A 93 -8.47 5.32 17.70
C ASP A 93 -7.17 4.98 18.42
N ILE A 94 -6.12 4.77 17.65
CA ILE A 94 -4.76 4.55 18.16
C ILE A 94 -3.89 5.76 17.88
N ASN A 95 -2.94 6.00 18.77
CA ASN A 95 -2.00 7.10 18.63
C ASN A 95 -1.08 6.88 17.43
N LEU A 96 -0.81 7.95 16.68
CA LEU A 96 0.32 7.97 15.75
C LEU A 96 1.64 7.83 16.52
N GLU A 97 2.66 7.34 15.81
CA GLU A 97 3.98 7.16 16.39
C GLU A 97 4.55 8.50 16.87
N ASN A 98 5.25 8.47 18.01
CA ASN A 98 5.92 9.67 18.52
C ASN A 98 6.94 10.18 17.49
N GLY A 99 7.07 11.49 17.36
CA GLY A 99 7.97 12.11 16.37
C GLY A 99 7.31 12.39 15.01
N GLU A 100 6.09 11.90 14.77
CA GLU A 100 5.30 12.25 13.58
C GLU A 100 4.98 13.75 13.58
N LYS A 101 5.17 14.43 12.44
CA LYS A 101 4.80 15.84 12.30
C LYS A 101 3.28 15.99 12.25
N CYS A 102 2.77 17.01 12.92
CA CYS A 102 1.34 17.30 12.97
C CYS A 102 1.02 18.79 12.86
N ALA A 103 -0.21 19.10 12.45
CA ALA A 103 -0.71 20.47 12.38
C ALA A 103 -1.06 20.99 13.78
N TYR A 104 -0.13 21.71 14.43
CA TYR A 104 -0.34 22.23 15.79
C TYR A 104 -1.25 23.44 15.82
N LYS A 105 -1.08 24.37 14.87
CA LYS A 105 -2.02 25.47 14.65
C LYS A 105 -2.37 25.58 13.18
N LYS A 106 -3.65 25.83 12.95
CA LYS A 106 -4.21 26.13 11.64
C LYS A 106 -4.88 27.50 11.69
N THR A 107 -4.89 28.18 10.56
CA THR A 107 -5.72 29.37 10.33
C THR A 107 -6.59 29.13 9.13
N SER A 108 -7.85 29.53 9.23
CA SER A 108 -8.79 29.47 8.11
C SER A 108 -8.86 30.85 7.45
N ASN A 109 -8.60 30.92 6.14
CA ASN A 109 -8.77 32.15 5.36
C ASN A 109 -9.79 31.95 4.24
N LEU A 110 -10.38 33.06 3.78
CA LEU A 110 -11.40 33.19 2.72
C LEU A 110 -12.63 32.29 2.93
N PHE A 111 -13.65 32.82 3.63
CA PHE A 111 -14.94 32.17 3.89
C PHE A 111 -14.90 30.81 4.61
N GLY A 112 -13.78 30.44 5.25
CA GLY A 112 -13.65 29.20 6.02
C GLY A 112 -13.42 27.94 5.18
N LEU A 113 -13.15 28.07 3.88
CA LEU A 113 -13.02 26.94 2.96
C LEU A 113 -11.58 26.40 2.84
N ILE A 114 -10.57 27.15 3.27
CA ILE A 114 -9.17 26.75 3.15
C ILE A 114 -8.48 26.85 4.50
N GLU A 115 -8.12 25.70 5.07
CA GLU A 115 -7.27 25.61 6.25
C GLU A 115 -5.80 25.65 5.84
N LYS A 116 -5.02 26.53 6.47
CA LYS A 116 -3.57 26.60 6.29
C LYS A 116 -2.87 26.34 7.61
N VAL A 117 -1.92 25.42 7.61
CA VAL A 117 -1.07 25.17 8.78
C VAL A 117 -0.15 26.37 9.00
N THR A 118 -0.23 26.97 10.19
CA THR A 118 0.63 28.09 10.63
C THR A 118 1.75 27.65 11.55
N GLN A 119 1.55 26.57 12.31
CA GLN A 119 2.57 26.01 13.18
C GLN A 119 2.55 24.49 13.08
N VAL A 120 3.72 23.91 12.82
CA VAL A 120 3.95 22.45 12.83
C VAL A 120 4.38 22.04 14.23
N GLY A 121 3.77 20.99 14.74
CA GLY A 121 4.12 20.33 15.98
C GLY A 121 4.58 18.91 15.78
N THR A 122 4.70 18.18 16.89
CA THR A 122 5.10 16.78 16.92
C THR A 122 4.11 15.96 17.74
N CYS A 123 3.75 14.78 17.23
CA CYS A 123 2.93 13.82 17.95
C CYS A 123 3.68 13.26 19.15
N GLN A 124 3.04 13.34 20.31
CA GLN A 124 3.51 12.76 21.57
C GLN A 124 2.30 12.18 22.31
N ALA A 125 2.29 10.86 22.51
CA ALA A 125 1.21 10.14 23.20
C ALA A 125 -0.20 10.51 22.67
N GLY A 126 -0.34 10.63 21.35
CA GLY A 126 -1.62 10.94 20.69
C GLY A 126 -2.02 12.42 20.65
N LYS A 127 -1.18 13.33 21.15
CA LYS A 127 -1.42 14.79 21.11
C LYS A 127 -0.38 15.48 20.22
N CYS A 128 -0.83 16.48 19.49
CA CYS A 128 0.07 17.36 18.74
C CYS A 128 0.63 18.42 19.68
N THR A 129 1.95 18.42 19.89
CA THR A 129 2.63 19.35 20.79
C THR A 129 3.40 20.40 19.99
N ALA A 130 3.50 21.63 20.48
CA ALA A 130 4.27 22.71 19.83
C ALA A 130 5.77 22.41 19.74
N THR A 131 6.24 21.46 20.55
CA THR A 131 7.64 21.11 20.73
C THR A 131 8.17 20.39 19.50
N GLN A 132 9.30 20.84 18.96
CA GLN A 132 9.99 20.18 17.85
C GLN A 132 10.88 19.04 18.35
N GLU A 133 10.36 18.15 19.18
CA GLU A 133 11.11 16.96 19.58
C GLU A 133 11.31 16.05 18.36
N CYS A 134 12.54 15.57 18.15
CA CYS A 134 12.95 14.54 17.17
C CYS A 134 11.97 14.35 15.99
N GLN A 135 11.93 15.32 15.06
CA GLN A 135 10.95 15.32 13.99
C GLN A 135 11.30 14.34 12.87
N ARG A 136 10.38 13.44 12.58
CA ARG A 136 10.45 12.58 11.40
C ARG A 136 10.22 13.41 10.15
N THR A 137 10.96 13.12 9.10
CA THR A 137 10.74 13.72 7.78
C THR A 137 10.20 12.63 6.88
N LYS A 138 9.03 12.87 6.29
CA LYS A 138 8.41 11.94 5.35
C LYS A 138 8.52 12.47 3.92
N LEU A 139 8.69 11.54 2.99
CA LEU A 139 8.67 11.80 1.57
C LEU A 139 7.35 11.30 0.97
N LEU A 140 6.68 12.17 0.25
CA LEU A 140 5.44 11.86 -0.45
C LEU A 140 5.74 10.93 -1.63
N VAL A 141 5.05 9.79 -1.70
CA VAL A 141 5.08 8.89 -2.84
C VAL A 141 3.91 9.23 -3.78
N TYR A 142 2.72 9.34 -3.21
CA TYR A 142 1.50 9.86 -3.84
C TYR A 142 0.60 10.44 -2.76
N SER A 143 -0.43 11.22 -3.11
CA SER A 143 -1.28 11.84 -2.08
C SER A 143 -1.94 10.81 -1.15
N GLY A 144 -1.78 11.01 0.16
CA GLY A 144 -2.20 10.05 1.18
C GLY A 144 -1.24 8.87 1.34
N PHE A 145 -0.03 8.88 0.79
CA PHE A 145 0.95 7.84 1.07
C PHE A 145 2.37 8.39 1.07
N SER A 146 2.99 8.33 2.23
CA SER A 146 4.34 8.80 2.48
C SER A 146 5.15 7.78 3.28
N VAL A 147 6.46 7.82 3.10
CA VAL A 147 7.41 6.95 3.80
C VAL A 147 8.44 7.80 4.53
N ASP A 148 9.06 7.25 5.57
CA ASP A 148 10.13 7.96 6.27
C ASP A 148 11.32 8.17 5.34
N LYS A 149 11.92 9.36 5.37
CA LYS A 149 13.12 9.66 4.59
C LYS A 149 14.30 8.82 5.08
N ASP A 150 14.45 8.72 6.39
CA ASP A 150 15.60 8.12 7.06
C ASP A 150 15.13 7.21 8.20
N CYS A 151 15.89 6.15 8.48
CA CYS A 151 15.63 5.23 9.60
C CYS A 151 16.23 5.70 10.93
N THR A 152 16.87 6.87 10.93
CA THR A 152 17.33 7.56 12.13
C THR A 152 16.84 9.00 12.10
N VAL A 153 16.43 9.49 13.26
CA VAL A 153 15.95 10.87 13.41
C VAL A 153 16.91 11.60 14.32
N LYS A 154 17.43 12.74 13.85
CA LYS A 154 18.24 13.64 14.65
C LYS A 154 17.33 14.54 15.48
N CYS A 155 17.61 14.62 16.76
CA CYS A 155 16.87 15.43 17.71
C CYS A 155 17.57 16.80 17.92
N PRO A 156 16.84 17.85 18.32
CA PRO A 156 17.43 19.17 18.57
C PRO A 156 18.54 19.17 19.63
N ASN A 157 18.48 18.24 20.60
CA ASN A 157 19.49 18.06 21.64
C ASN A 157 20.77 17.35 21.15
N GLY A 158 20.90 17.09 19.84
CA GLY A 158 22.05 16.40 19.23
C GLY A 158 22.01 14.87 19.33
N SER A 159 21.07 14.30 20.09
CA SER A 159 20.85 12.86 20.13
C SER A 159 20.22 12.35 18.82
N SER A 160 20.28 11.04 18.59
CA SER A 160 19.60 10.41 17.45
C SER A 160 18.81 9.19 17.93
N ILE A 161 17.58 9.05 17.43
CA ILE A 161 16.73 7.90 17.70
C ILE A 161 16.65 7.02 16.46
N GLN A 162 16.62 5.70 16.65
CA GLN A 162 16.38 4.75 15.57
C GLN A 162 14.88 4.51 15.44
N LEU A 163 14.38 4.49 14.20
CA LEU A 163 13.03 4.07 13.92
C LEU A 163 12.88 2.56 14.15
N LYS A 164 11.64 2.13 14.41
CA LYS A 164 11.34 0.72 14.68
C LYS A 164 11.71 -0.15 13.47
N ASN A 165 12.24 -1.34 13.74
CA ASN A 165 12.49 -2.31 12.69
C ASN A 165 11.18 -2.65 11.96
N GLY A 166 11.23 -2.60 10.62
CA GLY A 166 10.08 -2.77 9.75
C GLY A 166 9.33 -1.50 9.38
N THR A 167 9.71 -0.31 9.88
CA THR A 167 9.16 0.97 9.39
C THR A 167 9.56 1.19 7.93
N MET A 168 8.61 1.55 7.06
CA MET A 168 8.90 1.83 5.65
C MET A 168 9.72 3.11 5.48
N CYS A 169 10.72 3.05 4.63
CA CYS A 169 11.65 4.15 4.38
C CYS A 169 11.97 4.32 2.89
N ALA A 170 12.40 5.52 2.51
CA ALA A 170 12.87 5.80 1.16
C ALA A 170 14.29 5.24 0.96
N LEU A 171 14.39 4.10 0.27
CA LEU A 171 15.67 3.45 -0.02
C LEU A 171 16.43 4.19 -1.14
N ARG A 172 15.70 4.63 -2.17
CA ARG A 172 16.25 5.43 -3.26
C ARG A 172 15.34 6.59 -3.59
N THR A 173 15.94 7.75 -3.77
CA THR A 173 15.24 8.99 -4.13
C THR A 173 15.96 9.67 -5.27
N SER A 174 15.23 10.40 -6.10
CA SER A 174 15.81 11.33 -7.07
C SER A 174 15.26 12.74 -6.85
N SER A 175 16.06 13.73 -7.23
CA SER A 175 15.63 15.12 -7.28
C SER A 175 14.98 15.39 -8.63
N SER A 176 13.66 15.61 -8.66
CA SER A 176 13.03 16.14 -9.87
C SER A 176 13.31 17.64 -9.97
N ARG A 177 13.85 18.07 -11.13
CA ARG A 177 14.00 19.49 -11.47
C ARG A 177 12.71 20.11 -12.02
N PHE A 178 11.65 19.32 -12.23
CA PHE A 178 10.46 19.78 -12.93
C PHE A 178 9.19 19.64 -12.08
N THR A 179 8.58 20.78 -11.76
CA THR A 179 7.16 20.95 -11.48
C THR A 179 6.58 21.94 -12.48
N PHE A 180 5.35 21.70 -12.97
CA PHE A 180 4.60 22.52 -13.93
C PHE A 180 4.12 23.87 -13.34
N SER A 181 4.94 24.49 -12.48
CA SER A 181 4.65 25.74 -11.79
C SER A 181 5.90 26.62 -11.67
N SER A 182 6.71 26.65 -12.74
CA SER A 182 7.93 27.46 -12.87
C SER A 182 7.71 28.98 -12.83
N LEU A 183 6.50 29.45 -12.49
CA LEU A 183 6.17 30.86 -12.27
C LEU A 183 6.11 31.27 -10.78
N PHE A 184 6.15 30.32 -9.82
CA PHE A 184 5.93 30.62 -8.39
C PHE A 184 6.97 30.01 -7.42
N GLY A 185 8.25 29.91 -7.82
CA GLY A 185 9.36 29.73 -6.87
C GLY A 185 9.32 28.46 -6.00
N THR A 186 8.92 27.31 -6.56
CA THR A 186 8.88 26.05 -5.79
C THR A 186 10.22 25.32 -5.78
N LYS A 187 10.55 24.73 -4.62
CA LYS A 187 11.75 23.93 -4.37
C LYS A 187 11.72 22.62 -5.19
N PRO A 188 12.88 22.03 -5.53
CA PRO A 188 12.93 20.71 -6.17
C PRO A 188 12.18 19.68 -5.31
N THR A 189 11.28 18.93 -5.93
CA THR A 189 10.55 17.85 -5.28
C THR A 189 11.42 16.58 -5.26
N THR A 190 11.56 15.99 -4.08
CA THR A 190 12.23 14.69 -3.93
C THR A 190 11.22 13.61 -4.29
N VAL A 191 11.55 12.79 -5.29
CA VAL A 191 10.72 11.67 -5.74
C VAL A 191 11.26 10.40 -5.10
N VAL A 192 10.38 9.59 -4.52
CA VAL A 192 10.72 8.26 -3.98
C VAL A 192 10.67 7.26 -5.13
N GLU A 193 11.80 6.61 -5.40
CA GLU A 193 11.92 5.63 -6.49
C GLU A 193 11.90 4.20 -5.97
N GLU A 194 12.42 3.96 -4.77
CA GLU A 194 12.47 2.63 -4.16
C GLU A 194 12.16 2.75 -2.66
N ILE A 195 11.29 1.88 -2.17
CA ILE A 195 10.92 1.76 -0.75
C ILE A 195 11.65 0.55 -0.15
N GLY A 196 12.21 0.73 1.03
CA GLY A 196 12.77 -0.32 1.86
C GLY A 196 12.13 -0.33 3.25
N ASN A 197 12.72 -1.09 4.15
CA ASN A 197 12.35 -1.13 5.56
C ASN A 197 13.53 -0.78 6.46
N CYS A 198 13.25 -0.16 7.59
CA CYS A 198 14.23 0.12 8.62
C CYS A 198 14.67 -1.18 9.29
N TYR A 199 15.98 -1.36 9.39
CA TYR A 199 16.61 -2.41 10.16
C TYR A 199 17.91 -1.86 10.76
N ASP A 200 18.01 -1.87 12.09
CA ASP A 200 19.16 -1.37 12.84
C ASP A 200 19.58 0.05 12.42
N GLY A 201 18.58 0.94 12.27
CA GLY A 201 18.78 2.34 11.87
C GLY A 201 19.13 2.56 10.40
N LYS A 202 19.14 1.52 9.56
CA LYS A 202 19.41 1.64 8.11
C LYS A 202 18.17 1.31 7.29
N CYS A 203 17.95 2.04 6.21
CA CYS A 203 16.95 1.67 5.23
C CYS A 203 17.50 0.57 4.34
N VAL A 204 16.92 -0.63 4.41
CA VAL A 204 17.38 -1.80 3.67
C VAL A 204 16.32 -2.29 2.69
N LYS A 205 16.79 -2.88 1.60
CA LYS A 205 15.91 -3.52 0.61
C LYS A 205 15.23 -4.74 1.24
N HIS A 206 13.99 -5.00 0.82
CA HIS A 206 13.32 -6.25 1.17
C HIS A 206 14.13 -7.46 0.67
N ALA A 207 14.13 -8.52 1.48
CA ALA A 207 14.73 -9.79 1.09
C ALA A 207 14.06 -10.33 -0.17
N LYS A 208 14.84 -11.04 -1.00
CA LYS A 208 14.31 -11.70 -2.19
C LYS A 208 13.27 -12.73 -1.77
N TYR A 209 12.10 -12.65 -2.40
CA TYR A 209 11.01 -13.59 -2.17
C TYR A 209 10.54 -14.19 -3.50
N LYS A 210 10.49 -15.52 -3.51
CA LYS A 210 9.82 -16.30 -4.55
C LYS A 210 8.72 -17.09 -3.87
N VAL A 211 7.51 -17.03 -4.43
CA VAL A 211 6.38 -17.87 -3.99
C VAL A 211 6.85 -19.33 -3.89
N PRO A 212 6.68 -19.99 -2.73
CA PRO A 212 6.93 -21.42 -2.61
C PRO A 212 6.11 -22.20 -3.63
N THR A 213 6.68 -23.28 -4.16
CA THR A 213 5.94 -24.17 -5.06
C THR A 213 4.71 -24.71 -4.32
N HIS A 214 3.52 -24.55 -4.91
CA HIS A 214 2.30 -25.11 -4.34
C HIS A 214 2.34 -26.64 -4.49
N ASN A 215 2.57 -27.36 -3.39
CA ASN A 215 2.55 -28.82 -3.36
C ASN A 215 1.10 -29.31 -3.45
N SER A 216 0.54 -29.35 -4.65
CA SER A 216 -0.84 -29.77 -4.85
C SER A 216 -1.00 -31.29 -4.76
N THR A 217 -2.04 -31.72 -4.06
CA THR A 217 -2.51 -33.11 -4.08
C THR A 217 -3.39 -33.45 -5.28
N LYS A 218 -3.86 -32.45 -6.04
CA LYS A 218 -4.91 -32.60 -7.07
C LYS A 218 -4.60 -31.88 -8.39
N GLY A 219 -3.33 -31.58 -8.69
CA GLY A 219 -2.93 -30.89 -9.92
C GLY A 219 -3.37 -29.42 -9.96
N CYS A 220 -3.58 -28.79 -8.81
CA CYS A 220 -3.95 -27.39 -8.69
C CYS A 220 -2.75 -26.49 -8.97
N ASN A 221 -2.98 -25.41 -9.72
CA ASN A 221 -1.93 -24.46 -10.06
C ASN A 221 -2.21 -23.10 -9.44
N GLY A 222 -1.19 -22.53 -8.82
CA GLY A 222 -1.24 -21.20 -8.28
C GLY A 222 -0.84 -20.15 -9.32
N THR A 223 -1.69 -19.17 -9.58
CA THR A 223 -1.33 -18.01 -10.40
C THR A 223 -0.48 -17.01 -9.61
N ASP A 224 0.69 -16.67 -10.12
CA ASP A 224 1.63 -15.74 -9.49
C ASP A 224 1.86 -14.49 -10.34
N VAL A 225 2.23 -13.38 -9.68
CA VAL A 225 2.61 -12.12 -10.32
C VAL A 225 4.10 -11.90 -10.13
N PHE A 226 4.81 -11.69 -11.24
CA PHE A 226 6.15 -11.13 -11.23
C PHE A 226 6.06 -9.62 -11.04
N ILE A 227 6.63 -9.10 -9.95
CA ILE A 227 6.68 -7.65 -9.68
C ILE A 227 8.04 -7.11 -10.08
N ASN A 228 9.12 -7.76 -9.64
CA ASN A 228 10.49 -7.48 -10.06
C ASN A 228 11.38 -8.72 -9.85
N GLN A 229 12.67 -8.62 -10.19
CA GLN A 229 13.64 -9.72 -10.11
C GLN A 229 13.79 -10.36 -8.70
N ASN A 230 13.46 -9.59 -7.66
CA ASN A 230 13.54 -10.02 -6.27
C ASN A 230 12.17 -10.36 -5.67
N LEU A 231 11.07 -10.15 -6.41
CA LEU A 231 9.74 -10.33 -5.87
C LEU A 231 8.78 -10.93 -6.89
N LYS A 232 8.41 -12.18 -6.63
CA LYS A 232 7.27 -12.86 -7.25
C LYS A 232 6.30 -13.25 -6.13
N VAL A 233 5.04 -12.85 -6.23
CA VAL A 233 4.01 -13.08 -5.19
C VAL A 233 2.79 -13.81 -5.75
N ALA A 234 2.00 -14.45 -4.90
CA ALA A 234 0.74 -15.05 -5.31
C ALA A 234 -0.26 -13.96 -5.74
N THR A 235 -1.05 -14.19 -6.78
CA THR A 235 -2.17 -13.27 -7.13
C THR A 235 -3.25 -13.25 -6.02
N HIS A 236 -3.52 -14.42 -5.45
CA HIS A 236 -4.49 -14.67 -4.38
C HIS A 236 -4.09 -15.94 -3.62
N CYS A 237 -4.75 -16.20 -2.48
CA CYS A 237 -4.35 -17.23 -1.53
C CYS A 237 -5.05 -18.58 -1.74
N GLN A 238 -5.67 -18.75 -2.90
CA GLN A 238 -6.23 -20.00 -3.36
C GLN A 238 -5.51 -20.42 -4.66
N ALA A 239 -5.43 -21.71 -4.90
CA ALA A 239 -4.93 -22.32 -6.12
C ALA A 239 -6.13 -22.96 -6.82
N GLU A 240 -6.28 -22.70 -8.11
CA GLU A 240 -7.36 -23.28 -8.89
C GLU A 240 -7.00 -24.71 -9.27
N CYS A 241 -7.96 -25.61 -9.08
CA CYS A 241 -7.84 -27.02 -9.41
C CYS A 241 -8.74 -27.35 -10.62
N GLY A 242 -8.53 -28.52 -11.21
CA GLY A 242 -9.50 -29.08 -12.14
C GLY A 242 -10.91 -29.14 -11.54
N HIS A 243 -11.93 -29.02 -12.39
CA HIS A 243 -13.35 -29.09 -12.03
C HIS A 243 -13.86 -27.97 -11.10
N GLY A 244 -13.23 -26.79 -11.12
CA GLY A 244 -13.73 -25.60 -10.39
C GLY A 244 -13.56 -25.68 -8.88
N THR A 245 -12.74 -26.62 -8.38
CA THR A 245 -12.36 -26.67 -6.96
C THR A 245 -11.15 -25.80 -6.68
N THR A 246 -10.93 -25.42 -5.41
CA THR A 246 -9.76 -24.65 -5.00
C THR A 246 -9.04 -25.30 -3.82
N GLU A 247 -7.71 -25.16 -3.79
CA GLU A 247 -6.86 -25.51 -2.66
C GLU A 247 -6.32 -24.23 -2.01
N ARG A 248 -6.21 -24.22 -0.68
CA ARG A 248 -5.60 -23.09 0.03
C ARG A 248 -4.09 -23.14 -0.15
N ARG A 249 -3.50 -21.98 -0.43
CA ARG A 249 -2.04 -21.83 -0.38
C ARG A 249 -1.54 -21.87 1.06
N GLU A 250 -0.26 -22.19 1.22
CA GLU A 250 0.41 -22.23 2.51
C GLU A 250 0.29 -20.89 3.25
N LYS A 251 0.13 -20.97 4.57
CA LYS A 251 0.11 -19.79 5.44
C LYS A 251 1.40 -18.98 5.27
N ASN A 252 1.30 -17.66 5.39
CA ASN A 252 2.40 -16.70 5.24
C ASN A 252 2.99 -16.58 3.82
N THR A 253 2.43 -17.27 2.82
CA THR A 253 2.77 -17.02 1.42
C THR A 253 2.47 -15.57 1.07
N LEU A 254 3.44 -14.80 0.57
CA LEU A 254 3.17 -13.42 0.14
C LEU A 254 2.22 -13.40 -1.06
N CYS A 255 1.23 -12.51 -0.98
CA CYS A 255 0.19 -12.34 -1.98
C CYS A 255 0.03 -10.87 -2.35
N LEU A 256 -0.48 -10.60 -3.54
CA LEU A 256 -0.75 -9.23 -3.98
C LEU A 256 -2.04 -8.74 -3.30
N TRP A 257 -1.90 -7.81 -2.36
CA TRP A 257 -3.02 -7.23 -1.61
C TRP A 257 -3.73 -6.15 -2.43
N GLN A 258 -2.97 -5.21 -2.98
CA GLN A 258 -3.50 -4.12 -3.77
C GLN A 258 -2.47 -3.71 -4.84
N TYR A 259 -2.97 -3.36 -6.01
CA TYR A 259 -2.23 -2.69 -7.05
C TYR A 259 -2.85 -1.32 -7.31
N ARG A 260 -2.00 -0.31 -7.43
CA ARG A 260 -2.38 1.05 -7.81
C ARG A 260 -1.40 1.59 -8.85
N ARG A 261 -1.92 2.29 -9.83
CA ARG A 261 -1.14 3.07 -10.79
C ARG A 261 -1.18 4.54 -10.41
N HIS A 262 -0.03 5.19 -10.40
CA HIS A 262 0.07 6.62 -10.14
C HIS A 262 1.22 7.24 -10.93
N ASP A 263 0.92 8.25 -11.75
CA ASP A 263 1.87 8.90 -12.67
C ASP A 263 2.65 7.90 -13.53
N HIS A 264 3.94 7.69 -13.28
CA HIS A 264 4.79 6.73 -13.99
C HIS A 264 5.11 5.48 -13.14
N LEU A 265 4.61 5.43 -11.90
CA LEU A 265 4.86 4.35 -10.96
C LEU A 265 3.68 3.36 -10.91
N ASP A 266 4.00 2.09 -10.92
CA ASP A 266 3.11 1.01 -10.50
C ASP A 266 3.43 0.66 -9.04
N ILE A 267 2.40 0.65 -8.20
CA ILE A 267 2.50 0.54 -6.74
C ILE A 267 1.82 -0.76 -6.32
N PHE A 268 2.60 -1.64 -5.70
CA PHE A 268 2.15 -2.95 -5.26
C PHE A 268 2.19 -3.01 -3.73
N LYS A 269 1.03 -3.12 -3.10
CA LYS A 269 0.93 -3.45 -1.67
C LYS A 269 0.89 -4.96 -1.54
N ILE A 270 1.78 -5.50 -0.73
CA ILE A 270 1.94 -6.93 -0.52
C ILE A 270 1.23 -7.33 0.77
N GLY A 271 0.60 -8.49 0.75
CA GLY A 271 -0.04 -9.13 1.87
C GLY A 271 0.57 -10.50 2.15
N PHE A 272 -0.03 -11.25 3.07
CA PHE A 272 0.32 -12.63 3.35
C PHE A 272 -0.92 -13.52 3.39
N CYS A 273 -0.77 -14.79 3.02
CA CYS A 273 -1.87 -15.73 3.01
C CYS A 273 -2.21 -16.24 4.41
N TYR A 274 -3.48 -16.15 4.76
CA TYR A 274 -4.02 -16.75 5.97
C TYR A 274 -5.39 -17.38 5.69
N CYS A 275 -5.52 -18.70 5.95
CA CYS A 275 -6.76 -19.44 5.75
C CYS A 275 -7.39 -19.32 4.33
N GLY A 276 -6.56 -19.12 3.30
CA GLY A 276 -7.02 -18.95 1.91
C GLY A 276 -7.40 -17.52 1.53
N ILE A 277 -7.20 -16.56 2.44
CA ILE A 277 -7.44 -15.12 2.28
C ILE A 277 -6.09 -14.41 2.23
N CYS A 278 -5.98 -13.36 1.40
CA CYS A 278 -4.81 -12.50 1.38
C CYS A 278 -5.00 -11.38 2.40
N GLU A 279 -4.26 -11.38 3.50
CA GLU A 279 -4.34 -10.34 4.53
C GLU A 279 -3.31 -9.23 4.27
N PRO A 280 -3.60 -7.97 4.61
CA PRO A 280 -2.67 -6.87 4.40
C PRO A 280 -1.38 -7.05 5.24
N HIS A 281 -0.24 -6.73 4.65
CA HIS A 281 1.05 -6.59 5.33
C HIS A 281 1.47 -5.12 5.24
N TYR A 282 1.03 -4.30 6.20
CA TYR A 282 1.01 -2.83 6.07
C TYR A 282 2.37 -2.13 5.84
N ASN A 283 3.48 -2.83 6.05
CA ASN A 283 4.85 -2.36 5.82
C ASN A 283 5.56 -3.06 4.66
N TYR A 284 4.83 -3.55 3.66
CA TYR A 284 5.42 -4.08 2.44
C TYR A 284 4.76 -3.46 1.20
N VAL A 285 5.37 -2.38 0.72
CA VAL A 285 4.98 -1.69 -0.52
C VAL A 285 6.16 -1.64 -1.48
N VAL A 286 5.91 -1.94 -2.75
CA VAL A 286 6.92 -1.94 -3.81
C VAL A 286 6.52 -0.97 -4.91
N LEU A 287 7.47 -0.13 -5.30
CA LEU A 287 7.34 0.79 -6.44
C LEU A 287 8.08 0.20 -7.64
N VAL A 288 7.44 0.28 -8.81
CA VAL A 288 8.05 -0.10 -10.09
C VAL A 288 7.87 1.06 -11.06
N ASP A 289 8.98 1.58 -11.58
CA ASP A 289 8.96 2.60 -12.63
C ASP A 289 8.62 1.97 -13.98
N ARG A 290 7.50 2.39 -14.57
CA ARG A 290 7.06 1.91 -15.88
C ARG A 290 7.94 2.38 -17.03
N LYS A 291 8.71 3.46 -16.86
CA LYS A 291 9.69 3.90 -17.85
C LYS A 291 10.92 3.01 -17.87
N ASN A 292 11.18 2.28 -16.77
CA ASN A 292 12.29 1.36 -16.62
C ASN A 292 11.80 0.02 -16.03
N PRO A 293 10.95 -0.72 -16.77
CA PRO A 293 10.29 -1.90 -16.23
C PRO A 293 11.33 -2.99 -15.92
N PRO A 294 11.13 -3.77 -14.85
CA PRO A 294 12.03 -4.84 -14.48
C PRO A 294 12.01 -5.94 -15.55
N VAL A 295 13.18 -6.26 -16.09
CA VAL A 295 13.34 -7.33 -17.07
C VAL A 295 13.31 -8.67 -16.33
N LYS A 296 12.35 -9.53 -16.68
CA LYS A 296 12.36 -10.94 -16.30
C LYS A 296 13.43 -11.60 -17.16
N ASN A 297 14.55 -12.03 -16.56
CA ASN A 297 15.49 -12.90 -17.28
C ASN A 297 14.71 -14.14 -17.69
N GLU A 298 14.62 -14.36 -19.00
CA GLU A 298 13.83 -15.41 -19.61
C GLU A 298 14.35 -16.78 -19.16
N ASP A 299 13.54 -17.47 -18.35
CA ASP A 299 13.40 -18.91 -18.48
C ASP A 299 11.91 -19.15 -18.76
N HIS A 300 11.69 -19.50 -20.02
CA HIS A 300 10.49 -20.05 -20.66
C HIS A 300 9.24 -19.16 -20.75
N LEU A 301 9.02 -18.68 -21.98
CA LEU A 301 7.77 -18.70 -22.74
C LEU A 301 6.56 -19.24 -21.96
N LEU A 302 5.56 -18.39 -21.77
CA LEU A 302 4.20 -18.74 -22.18
C LEU A 302 3.56 -17.50 -22.80
N GLU A 303 3.31 -17.70 -24.09
CA GLU A 303 2.59 -16.94 -25.08
C GLU A 303 1.48 -16.01 -24.56
N SER A 304 1.41 -14.87 -25.25
CA SER A 304 0.21 -14.13 -25.62
C SER A 304 -1.13 -14.76 -25.23
N CYS A 305 -1.91 -14.02 -24.46
CA CYS A 305 -3.36 -13.95 -24.65
C CYS A 305 -3.68 -12.65 -25.39
#